data_AF-A0A452GZA1-F1
#
_entry.id   AF-A0A452GZA1-F1
#
_cell.length_a   1.000
_cell.length_b   1.000
_cell.length_c   1.000
_cell.angle_alpha   90.00
_cell.angle_beta   90.00
_cell.angle_gamma   90.00
#
_symmetry.space_group_name_H-M   'P 1'
#
loop_
_entity.id
_entity.type
_entity.pdbx_description
1 polymer ?
#
loop_
_entity_poly.entity_id
_entity_poly.type
_entity_poly.pdbx_seq_one_letter_code
_entity_poly.pdbx_strand_id
1 'polypeptide(L)'
;LRFFSTSLARPASQLVKPPIQVYGLEGRYATALYSAASKQKKLDQVEKELSRVSTLLKDPKLSSVVVNPHVKSVIKQKTINDALVKEKLSPITINFMKLLAENGRLQQTPDVISAFGKIMSAYRGEVLCSVTTANVS
;
A
#
# COMPACT_ATOMS: atom_id res chain seq x y z
N LEU A 1 32.60 -31.77 12.19
CA LEU A 1 32.03 -30.80 11.22
C LEU A 1 30.56 -30.60 11.58
N ARG A 2 30.20 -29.47 12.21
CA ARG A 2 28.82 -29.18 12.65
C ARG A 2 28.06 -28.54 11.49
N PHE A 3 27.08 -29.25 10.93
CA PHE A 3 26.13 -28.71 9.97
C PHE A 3 25.11 -27.84 10.70
N PHE A 4 25.25 -26.52 10.61
CA PHE A 4 24.21 -25.57 11.01
C PHE A 4 23.15 -25.47 9.89
N SER A 5 22.30 -26.49 9.78
CA SER A 5 21.06 -26.39 9.01
C SER A 5 20.03 -25.66 9.87
N THR A 6 20.03 -24.33 9.80
CA THR A 6 18.91 -23.51 10.29
C THR A 6 18.31 -22.74 9.13
N SER A 7 17.40 -23.39 8.42
CA SER A 7 16.45 -22.69 7.56
C SER A 7 15.05 -23.17 7.90
N LEU A 8 14.54 -22.68 9.04
CA LEU A 8 13.11 -22.55 9.25
C LEU A 8 12.61 -21.46 8.29
N ALA A 9 12.52 -21.79 7.00
CA ALA A 9 11.74 -21.01 6.06
C ALA A 9 10.28 -21.14 6.49
N ARG A 10 9.81 -20.21 7.33
CA ARG A 10 8.36 -20.00 7.52
C ARG A 10 7.74 -19.95 6.13
N PRO A 11 6.67 -20.72 5.83
CA PRO A 11 5.98 -20.59 4.57
C PRO A 11 5.35 -19.19 4.56
N ALA A 12 6.06 -18.21 3.98
CA ALA A 12 5.54 -16.90 3.71
C ALA A 12 4.37 -17.11 2.77
N SER A 13 3.16 -16.96 3.31
CA SER A 13 1.89 -17.36 2.72
C SER A 13 1.82 -16.93 1.25
N GLN A 14 2.07 -17.86 0.34
CA GLN A 14 2.16 -17.72 -1.12
C GLN A 14 1.70 -16.32 -1.59
N LEU A 15 2.65 -15.38 -1.60
CA LEU A 15 2.37 -13.99 -1.93
C LEU A 15 2.14 -13.95 -3.44
N VAL A 16 0.96 -13.45 -3.86
CA VAL A 16 0.69 -13.25 -5.27
C VAL A 16 1.67 -12.20 -5.76
N LYS A 17 2.59 -12.61 -6.62
CA LYS A 17 3.64 -11.74 -7.12
C LYS A 17 2.99 -10.68 -8.02
N PRO A 18 3.24 -9.38 -7.79
CA PRO A 18 2.75 -8.33 -8.67
C PRO A 18 3.45 -8.43 -10.04
N PRO A 19 2.77 -8.02 -11.12
CA PRO A 19 3.33 -8.04 -12.48
C PRO A 19 4.59 -7.17 -12.64
N ILE A 20 4.74 -6.12 -11.83
CA ILE A 20 5.94 -5.28 -11.77
C ILE A 20 6.53 -5.34 -10.37
N GLN A 21 7.86 -5.39 -10.29
CA GLN A 21 8.56 -5.20 -9.02
C GLN A 21 8.75 -3.71 -8.76
N VAL A 22 7.97 -3.19 -7.81
CA VAL A 22 8.20 -1.88 -7.21
C VAL A 22 9.15 -2.03 -6.03
N TYR A 23 10.26 -1.29 -6.09
CA TYR A 23 11.29 -1.29 -5.05
C TYR A 23 11.02 -0.20 -4.00
N GLY A 24 11.68 -0.30 -2.85
CA GLY A 24 11.53 0.65 -1.76
C GLY A 24 10.49 0.25 -0.71
N LEU A 25 10.30 1.13 0.27
CA LEU A 25 9.40 0.89 1.40
C LEU A 25 7.94 0.84 0.94
N GLU A 26 7.53 1.82 0.12
CA GLU A 26 6.20 1.86 -0.50
C GLU A 26 5.94 0.62 -1.37
N GLY A 27 6.92 0.18 -2.15
CA GLY A 27 6.80 -0.99 -3.01
C GLY A 27 6.52 -2.28 -2.23
N ARG A 28 7.14 -2.47 -1.06
CA ARG A 28 6.88 -3.63 -0.20
C ARG A 28 5.45 -3.63 0.34
N TYR A 29 4.95 -2.46 0.76
CA TYR A 29 3.58 -2.32 1.22
C TYR A 29 2.56 -2.49 0.10
N ALA A 30 2.80 -1.88 -1.05
CA ALA A 30 1.94 -2.01 -2.23
C ALA A 30 1.87 -3.47 -2.72
N THR A 31 3.01 -4.18 -2.71
CA THR A 31 3.08 -5.61 -3.04
C THR A 31 2.29 -6.48 -2.05
N ALA A 32 2.42 -6.20 -0.75
CA ALA A 32 1.67 -6.91 0.28
C ALA A 32 0.16 -6.66 0.15
N LEU A 33 -0.24 -5.41 -0.11
CA LEU A 33 -1.63 -5.04 -0.34
C LEU A 33 -2.20 -5.70 -1.59
N TYR A 34 -1.46 -5.69 -2.71
CA TYR A 34 -1.82 -6.37 -3.94
C TYR A 34 -2.01 -7.87 -3.71
N SER A 35 -1.09 -8.52 -3.00
CA SER A 35 -1.25 -9.94 -2.68
C SER A 35 -2.48 -10.21 -1.81
N ALA A 36 -2.82 -9.34 -0.87
CA ALA A 36 -4.01 -9.51 -0.03
C ALA A 36 -5.31 -9.29 -0.83
N ALA A 37 -5.34 -8.24 -1.65
CA ALA A 37 -6.49 -7.90 -2.50
C ALA A 37 -6.73 -8.93 -3.61
N SER A 38 -5.65 -9.46 -4.21
CA SER A 38 -5.72 -10.50 -5.24
C SER A 38 -6.26 -11.82 -4.68
N LYS A 39 -5.83 -12.23 -3.47
CA LYS A 39 -6.38 -13.42 -2.78
C LYS A 39 -7.89 -13.32 -2.54
N GLN A 40 -8.40 -12.12 -2.29
CA GLN A 40 -9.83 -11.87 -2.08
C GLN A 40 -10.59 -11.50 -3.37
N LYS A 41 -9.91 -11.42 -4.53
CA LYS A 41 -10.46 -10.96 -5.81
C LYS A 41 -11.18 -9.60 -5.71
N LYS A 42 -10.67 -8.69 -4.87
CA LYS A 42 -11.24 -7.35 -4.61
C LYS A 42 -10.31 -6.22 -5.06
N LEU A 43 -9.47 -6.46 -6.06
CA LEU A 43 -8.46 -5.52 -6.54
C LEU A 43 -9.07 -4.18 -6.99
N ASP A 44 -10.09 -4.20 -7.85
CA ASP A 44 -10.74 -2.98 -8.34
C ASP A 44 -11.47 -2.20 -7.24
N GLN A 45 -12.02 -2.92 -6.26
CA GLN A 45 -12.65 -2.30 -5.11
C GLN A 45 -11.60 -1.56 -4.27
N VAL A 46 -10.49 -2.22 -3.95
CA VAL A 46 -9.40 -1.64 -3.15
C VAL A 46 -8.79 -0.44 -3.87
N GLU A 47 -8.63 -0.48 -5.20
CA GLU A 47 -8.11 0.66 -5.98
C GLU A 47 -9.02 1.91 -5.87
N LYS A 48 -10.34 1.73 -5.99
CA LYS A 48 -11.31 2.82 -5.82
C LYS A 48 -11.29 3.38 -4.40
N GLU A 49 -11.18 2.49 -3.41
CA GLU A 49 -11.09 2.85 -2.00
C GLU A 49 -9.80 3.62 -1.69
N LEU A 50 -8.65 3.19 -2.22
CA LEU A 50 -7.37 3.89 -2.08
C LEU A 50 -7.41 5.30 -2.70
N SER A 51 -8.11 5.48 -3.82
CA SER A 51 -8.29 6.79 -4.43
C SER A 51 -9.06 7.74 -3.51
N ARG A 52 -10.12 7.25 -2.84
CA ARG A 52 -10.87 8.02 -1.83
C ARG A 52 -10.02 8.35 -0.61
N VAL A 53 -9.27 7.38 -0.11
CA VAL A 53 -8.32 7.58 0.99
C VAL A 53 -7.28 8.64 0.64
N SER A 54 -6.75 8.64 -0.58
CA SER A 54 -5.84 9.70 -1.07
C SER A 54 -6.48 11.08 -1.00
N THR A 55 -7.74 11.21 -1.40
CA THR A 55 -8.47 12.48 -1.35
C THR A 55 -8.69 12.93 0.09
N LEU A 56 -9.10 12.03 0.98
CA LEU A 56 -9.25 12.32 2.42
C LEU A 56 -7.93 12.73 3.06
N LEU A 57 -6.82 12.12 2.65
CA LEU A 57 -5.51 12.44 3.22
C LEU A 57 -4.97 13.79 2.74
N LYS A 58 -5.43 14.29 1.59
CA LYS A 58 -5.15 15.64 1.10
C LYS A 58 -5.87 16.72 1.89
N ASP A 59 -6.89 16.37 2.67
CA ASP A 59 -7.57 17.35 3.51
C ASP A 59 -6.59 17.95 4.54
N PRO A 60 -6.52 19.29 4.67
CA PRO A 60 -5.56 19.96 5.56
C PRO A 60 -5.74 19.57 7.03
N LYS A 61 -6.95 19.18 7.42
CA LYS A 61 -7.28 18.70 8.77
C LYS A 61 -6.66 17.33 9.05
N LEU A 62 -6.71 16.40 8.09
CA LEU A 62 -6.17 15.05 8.25
C LEU A 62 -4.65 15.04 8.06
N SER A 63 -4.14 15.77 7.06
CA SER A 63 -2.70 15.89 6.82
C SER A 63 -1.96 16.52 8.00
N SER A 64 -2.50 17.57 8.63
CA SER A 64 -1.89 18.18 9.82
C SER A 64 -1.83 17.21 11.01
N VAL A 65 -2.88 16.40 11.23
CA VAL A 65 -2.90 15.35 12.26
C VAL A 65 -1.90 14.24 11.94
N VAL A 66 -1.79 13.85 10.67
CA VAL A 66 -0.85 12.83 10.22
C VAL A 66 0.59 13.27 10.44
N VAL A 67 0.91 14.54 10.10
CA VAL A 67 2.25 15.10 10.19
C VAL A 67 2.64 15.43 11.62
N ASN A 68 1.69 15.80 12.49
CA ASN A 68 2.00 16.22 13.84
C ASN A 68 2.46 15.05 14.73
N PRO A 69 3.73 15.01 15.18
CA PRO A 69 4.24 13.92 16.01
C PRO A 69 3.70 13.93 17.45
N HIS A 70 3.12 15.04 17.92
CA HIS A 70 2.55 15.15 19.27
C HIS A 70 1.24 14.36 19.46
N VAL A 71 0.56 14.01 18.37
CA VAL A 71 -0.67 13.22 18.47
C VAL A 71 -0.28 11.75 18.68
N LYS A 72 -0.71 11.17 19.80
CA LYS A 72 -0.46 9.76 20.12
C LYS A 72 -0.90 8.86 18.96
N SER A 73 -0.07 7.89 18.58
CA SER A 73 -0.35 6.95 17.48
C SER A 73 -1.72 6.27 17.62
N VAL A 74 -2.13 5.95 18.87
CA VAL A 74 -3.45 5.38 19.18
C VAL A 74 -4.61 6.31 18.78
N ILE A 75 -4.47 7.62 18.99
CA ILE A 75 -5.50 8.60 18.63
C ILE A 75 -5.56 8.73 17.10
N LYS A 76 -4.40 8.84 16.44
CA LYS A 76 -4.33 8.85 14.96
C LYS A 76 -4.99 7.62 14.35
N GLN A 77 -4.69 6.44 14.89
CA GLN A 77 -5.30 5.17 14.49
C GLN A 77 -6.81 5.21 14.63
N LYS A 78 -7.34 5.63 15.78
CA LYS A 78 -8.80 5.73 16.00
C LYS A 78 -9.45 6.71 15.03
N THR A 79 -8.92 7.92 14.89
CA THR A 79 -9.48 8.93 13.99
C THR A 79 -9.54 8.45 12.54
N ILE A 80 -8.47 7.78 12.09
CA ILE A 80 -8.42 7.20 10.76
C ILE A 80 -9.40 6.04 10.65
N ASN A 81 -9.43 5.13 11.62
CA ASN A 81 -10.36 4.00 11.60
C ASN A 81 -11.82 4.48 11.56
N ASP A 82 -12.17 5.48 12.36
CA ASP A 82 -13.51 6.08 12.39
C ASP A 82 -13.86 6.74 11.04
N ALA A 83 -12.90 7.39 10.38
CA ALA A 83 -13.11 7.95 9.04
C ALA A 83 -13.36 6.86 7.98
N LEU A 84 -12.58 5.77 8.03
CA LEU A 84 -12.71 4.64 7.09
C LEU A 84 -14.00 3.85 7.32
N VAL A 85 -14.42 3.68 8.58
CA VAL A 85 -15.69 3.02 8.94
C VAL A 85 -16.88 3.86 8.50
N LYS A 86 -16.80 5.19 8.63
CA LYS A 86 -17.82 6.12 8.10
C LYS A 86 -17.98 6.00 6.58
N GLU A 87 -16.88 5.80 5.85
CA GLU A 87 -16.91 5.58 4.39
C GLU A 87 -17.33 4.15 3.98
N LYS A 88 -17.52 3.22 4.93
CA LYS A 88 -17.83 1.80 4.67
C LYS A 88 -16.83 1.13 3.73
N LEU A 89 -15.54 1.39 3.93
CA LEU A 89 -14.46 0.78 3.13
C LEU A 89 -14.31 -0.72 3.45
N SER A 90 -13.67 -1.45 2.54
CA SER A 90 -13.41 -2.88 2.70
C SER A 90 -12.51 -3.16 3.92
N PRO A 91 -12.66 -4.34 4.54
CA PRO A 91 -11.81 -4.73 5.66
C PRO A 91 -10.32 -4.81 5.28
N ILE A 92 -10.00 -5.02 4.00
CA ILE A 92 -8.61 -5.03 3.51
C ILE A 92 -8.00 -3.63 3.65
N THR A 93 -8.70 -2.61 3.16
CA THR A 93 -8.26 -1.21 3.22
C THR A 93 -8.17 -0.71 4.66
N ILE A 94 -9.12 -1.08 5.51
CA ILE A 94 -9.09 -0.74 6.95
C ILE A 94 -7.86 -1.35 7.64
N ASN A 95 -7.59 -2.63 7.40
CA ASN A 95 -6.43 -3.32 7.98
C ASN A 95 -5.11 -2.73 7.48
N PHE A 96 -5.05 -2.38 6.19
CA PHE A 96 -3.89 -1.74 5.60
C PHE A 96 -3.61 -0.37 6.22
N MET A 97 -4.65 0.45 6.38
CA MET A 97 -4.49 1.78 6.96
C MET A 97 -4.14 1.71 8.45
N LYS A 98 -4.69 0.73 9.18
CA LYS A 98 -4.30 0.42 10.56
C LYS A 98 -2.82 0.05 10.65
N LEU A 99 -2.32 -0.80 9.75
CA LEU A 99 -0.90 -1.18 9.69
C LEU A 99 -0.01 0.03 9.45
N LEU A 100 -0.36 0.93 8.52
CA LEU A 100 0.41 2.15 8.28
C LEU A 100 0.40 3.09 9.49
N ALA A 101 -0.74 3.19 10.17
CA ALA A 101 -0.89 3.97 11.40
C ALA A 101 -0.07 3.41 12.56
N GLU A 102 -0.03 2.09 12.73
CA GLU A 102 0.82 1.40 13.72
C GLU A 102 2.32 1.62 13.45
N ASN A 103 2.71 1.58 12.19
CA ASN A 103 4.11 1.81 11.79
C ASN A 103 4.48 3.30 11.76
N GLY A 104 3.54 4.23 12.02
CA GLY A 104 3.77 5.67 11.92
C GLY A 104 3.99 6.18 10.49
N ARG A 105 3.70 5.37 9.47
CA ARG A 105 3.98 5.63 8.04
C ARG A 105 2.80 6.26 7.31
N LEU A 106 1.92 6.93 8.05
CA LEU A 106 0.74 7.61 7.50
C LEU A 106 1.10 8.68 6.47
N GLN A 107 2.27 9.32 6.61
CA GLN A 107 2.76 10.30 5.65
C GLN A 107 3.16 9.69 4.29
N GLN A 108 3.54 8.40 4.25
CA GLN A 108 3.98 7.68 3.05
C GLN A 108 2.82 6.98 2.32
N THR A 109 1.62 7.02 2.90
CA THR A 109 0.39 6.52 2.26
C THR A 109 0.22 6.97 0.80
N PRO A 110 0.41 8.26 0.41
CA PRO A 110 0.28 8.67 -0.99
C PRO A 110 1.29 7.98 -1.92
N ASP A 111 2.53 7.76 -1.46
CA ASP A 111 3.56 7.07 -2.23
C ASP A 111 3.22 5.60 -2.41
N VAL A 112 2.68 4.94 -1.37
CA VAL A 112 2.20 3.57 -1.47
C VAL A 112 1.02 3.46 -2.42
N ILE A 113 0.08 4.43 -2.40
CA ILE A 113 -1.06 4.49 -3.33
C ILE A 113 -0.56 4.63 -4.77
N SER A 114 0.42 5.51 -5.02
CA SER A 114 1.04 5.67 -6.33
C SER A 114 1.72 4.38 -6.82
N ALA A 115 2.49 3.72 -5.94
CA ALA A 115 3.13 2.45 -6.25
C ALA A 115 2.10 1.34 -6.53
N PHE A 116 0.99 1.30 -5.80
CA PHE A 116 -0.11 0.37 -6.04
C PHE A 116 -0.80 0.65 -7.39
N GLY A 117 -1.02 1.92 -7.74
CA GLY A 117 -1.55 2.32 -9.05
C GLY A 117 -0.67 1.82 -10.20
N LYS A 118 0.66 1.96 -10.07
CA LYS A 118 1.61 1.40 -11.06
C LYS A 118 1.45 -0.12 -11.22
N ILE A 119 1.35 -0.85 -10.10
CA ILE A 119 1.10 -2.31 -10.13
C ILE A 119 -0.21 -2.64 -10.85
N MET A 120 -1.29 -1.88 -10.56
CA MET A 120 -2.61 -2.08 -11.15
C MET A 120 -2.63 -1.79 -12.67
N SER A 121 -1.94 -0.74 -13.13
CA SER A 121 -1.80 -0.45 -14.57
C SER A 121 -1.14 -1.62 -15.31
N ALA A 122 -0.05 -2.17 -14.79
CA ALA A 122 0.55 -3.36 -15.42
C ALA A 122 -0.30 -4.63 -15.27
N TYR A 123 -1.08 -4.77 -14.19
CA TYR A 123 -2.04 -5.87 -14.07
C TYR A 123 -3.11 -5.82 -15.17
N ARG A 124 -3.54 -4.62 -15.56
CA ARG A 124 -4.47 -4.39 -16.68
C ARG A 124 -3.83 -4.49 -18.06
N GLY A 125 -2.51 -4.70 -18.14
CA GLY A 125 -1.78 -4.76 -19.41
C GLY A 125 -1.42 -3.39 -19.99
N GLU A 126 -1.61 -2.29 -19.25
CA GLU A 126 -1.03 -0.98 -19.59
C GLU A 126 0.45 -0.99 -19.25
N VAL A 127 1.25 -1.64 -20.11
CA VAL A 127 2.71 -1.53 -20.05
C VAL A 127 3.05 -0.13 -20.55
N LEU A 128 3.41 0.77 -19.64
CA LEU A 128 4.08 2.03 -19.96
C LEU A 128 5.45 1.70 -20.58
N CYS A 129 5.45 1.36 -21.87
CA CYS A 129 6.66 1.21 -22.65
C CYS A 129 7.29 2.60 -22.82
N SER A 130 8.26 2.93 -21.99
CA SER A 130 9.16 4.04 -22.27
C SER A 130 10.04 3.64 -23.46
N VAL A 131 9.65 4.03 -24.67
CA VAL A 131 10.50 3.86 -25.87
C VAL A 131 11.59 4.92 -25.80
N THR A 132 12.72 4.57 -25.17
CA THR A 132 13.92 5.40 -25.23
C THR A 132 14.50 5.28 -26.64
N THR A 133 14.07 6.16 -27.55
CA THR A 133 14.71 6.31 -28.85
C THR A 133 16.02 7.08 -28.65
N ALA A 134 17.15 6.43 -28.91
CA ALA A 134 18.42 7.12 -29.05
C ALA A 134 18.40 7.81 -30.43
N ASN A 135 18.20 9.13 -30.45
CA ASN A 135 18.42 9.90 -31.67
C ASN A 135 19.93 10.12 -31.83
N VAL A 136 20.54 9.44 -32.79
CA VAL A 136 21.87 9.78 -33.30
C VAL A 136 21.65 10.54 -34.60
N SER A 137 21.94 11.84 -34.60
CA SER A 137 22.12 12.66 -35.79
C SER A 137 23.09 13.79 -35.45
#